data_AF-A0A1S1Y0Q0-F1
#
_entry.id   AF-A0A1S1Y0Q0-F1
#
_cell.length_a   1.000
_cell.length_b   1.000
_cell.length_c   1.000
_cell.angle_alpha   90.00
_cell.angle_beta   90.00
_cell.angle_gamma   90.00
#
_symmetry.space_group_name_H-M   'P 1'
#
loop_
_entity.id
_entity.type
_entity.pdbx_description
1 polymer ?
#
loop_
_entity_poly.entity_id
_entity_poly.type
_entity_poly.pdbx_seq_one_letter_code
_entity_poly.pdbx_strand_id
1 'polypeptide(L)'
;MIKPLLMLAVLILPLTATAYPSENDYGQPTDHKLEHLSKMLQLTPEQKTKLEAIFTEQHAKFRAIHEESHARIKEVLTPEQMQKMDEMRKEHMEKRQEKRGALKPSQP
;
A
#
# COMPACT_ATOMS: atom_id res chain seq x y z
N MET A 1 -60.90 -27.22 2.02
CA MET A 1 -60.17 -27.14 3.32
C MET A 1 -58.95 -26.24 3.15
N ILE A 2 -58.55 -25.57 4.23
CA ILE A 2 -57.83 -24.30 4.30
C ILE A 2 -56.31 -24.51 4.55
N LYS A 3 -55.44 -23.92 3.68
CA LYS A 3 -54.08 -23.29 3.91
C LYS A 3 -52.94 -24.09 4.60
N PRO A 4 -51.66 -23.60 4.72
CA PRO A 4 -50.91 -22.54 4.00
C PRO A 4 -49.45 -22.92 3.55
N LEU A 5 -48.89 -22.12 2.63
CA LEU A 5 -47.56 -21.49 2.64
C LEU A 5 -46.30 -22.34 2.99
N LEU A 6 -45.36 -22.42 2.03
CA LEU A 6 -43.98 -21.96 2.26
C LEU A 6 -43.23 -21.81 0.92
N MET A 7 -43.28 -20.57 0.42
CA MET A 7 -42.22 -19.99 -0.39
C MET A 7 -40.92 -20.09 0.38
N LEU A 8 -39.94 -20.87 -0.10
CA LEU A 8 -38.55 -20.65 0.26
C LEU A 8 -37.82 -20.15 -0.97
N ALA A 9 -38.05 -18.87 -1.28
CA ALA A 9 -37.13 -18.10 -2.09
C ALA A 9 -35.83 -17.97 -1.30
N VAL A 10 -34.87 -18.87 -1.55
CA VAL A 10 -33.50 -18.70 -1.10
C VAL A 10 -32.90 -17.59 -1.97
N LEU A 11 -33.13 -16.35 -1.52
CA LEU A 11 -32.46 -15.17 -2.02
C LEU A 11 -31.00 -15.27 -1.59
N ILE A 12 -30.19 -15.92 -2.42
CA ILE A 12 -28.73 -15.88 -2.30
C ILE A 12 -28.34 -14.44 -2.63
N LEU A 13 -28.13 -13.61 -1.61
CA LEU A 13 -27.45 -12.34 -1.77
C LEU A 13 -25.97 -12.65 -2.00
N PRO A 14 -25.42 -12.43 -3.20
CA PRO A 14 -23.98 -12.39 -3.33
C PRO A 14 -23.52 -11.17 -2.52
N LEU A 15 -22.86 -11.42 -1.38
CA LEU A 15 -22.01 -10.41 -0.76
C LEU A 15 -20.90 -10.12 -1.76
N THR A 16 -21.13 -9.17 -2.65
CA THR A 16 -20.09 -8.55 -3.44
C THR A 16 -19.27 -7.70 -2.48
N ALA A 17 -18.29 -8.31 -1.84
CA ALA A 17 -17.20 -7.60 -1.21
C ALA A 17 -16.48 -6.85 -2.33
N THR A 18 -16.83 -5.59 -2.54
CA THR A 18 -16.00 -4.67 -3.29
C THR A 18 -14.74 -4.50 -2.45
N ALA A 19 -13.73 -5.32 -2.71
CA ALA A 19 -12.37 -5.01 -2.29
C ALA A 19 -12.05 -3.67 -2.95
N TYR A 20 -12.25 -2.58 -2.21
CA TYR A 20 -11.79 -1.27 -2.63
C TYR A 20 -10.30 -1.44 -2.91
N PRO A 21 -9.85 -1.27 -4.17
CA PRO A 21 -8.43 -1.17 -4.41
C PRO A 21 -8.00 0.08 -3.65
N SER A 22 -7.40 -0.12 -2.48
CA SER A 22 -6.67 0.94 -1.80
C SER A 22 -5.48 1.19 -2.71
N GLU A 23 -5.63 2.13 -3.62
CA GLU A 23 -4.60 2.64 -4.54
C GLU A 23 -3.57 3.42 -3.72
N ASN A 24 -2.99 2.76 -2.71
CA ASN A 24 -1.78 3.21 -2.07
C ASN A 24 -0.68 2.83 -3.05
N ASP A 25 -0.37 3.74 -3.96
CA ASP A 25 0.85 3.65 -4.74
C ASP A 25 2.02 3.60 -3.75
N TYR A 26 2.47 2.38 -3.41
CA TYR A 26 3.75 2.15 -2.79
C TYR A 26 4.78 2.49 -3.86
N GLY A 27 4.99 3.80 -4.06
CA GLY A 27 5.71 4.37 -5.18
C GLY A 27 7.03 3.66 -5.37
N GLN A 28 7.38 3.39 -6.63
CA GLN A 28 8.51 2.58 -7.05
C GLN A 28 9.82 3.10 -6.43
N PRO A 29 10.33 2.52 -5.32
CA PRO A 29 11.47 3.06 -4.59
C PRO A 29 12.78 2.41 -5.04
N THR A 30 12.76 1.76 -6.21
CA THR A 30 13.86 0.96 -6.74
C THR A 30 14.92 1.83 -7.39
N ASP A 31 14.52 2.90 -8.06
CA ASP A 31 15.40 3.65 -8.97
C ASP A 31 16.48 4.40 -8.20
N HIS A 32 16.10 5.15 -7.17
CA HIS A 32 17.07 5.91 -6.37
C HIS A 32 18.09 5.02 -5.64
N LYS A 33 17.68 3.82 -5.18
CA LYS A 33 18.59 2.87 -4.52
C LYS A 33 19.56 2.24 -5.52
N LEU A 34 19.05 1.84 -6.69
CA LEU A 34 19.85 1.22 -7.73
C LEU A 34 20.86 2.21 -8.33
N GLU A 35 20.47 3.48 -8.50
CA GLU A 35 21.38 4.54 -8.93
C GLU A 35 22.49 4.80 -7.92
N HIS A 36 22.16 4.84 -6.63
CA HIS A 36 23.15 5.05 -5.58
C HIS A 36 24.16 3.90 -5.52
N LEU A 37 23.68 2.65 -5.56
CA LEU A 37 24.54 1.46 -5.62
C LEU A 37 25.38 1.43 -6.91
N SER A 38 24.80 1.81 -8.04
CA SER A 38 25.52 1.94 -9.32
C SER A 38 26.71 2.87 -9.20
N LYS A 39 26.54 4.03 -8.59
CA LYS A 39 27.60 5.03 -8.45
C LYS A 39 28.68 4.59 -7.47
N MET A 40 28.29 4.05 -6.31
CA MET A 40 29.26 3.63 -5.30
C MET A 40 30.09 2.42 -5.71
N LEU A 41 29.47 1.45 -6.40
CA LEU A 41 30.10 0.17 -6.73
C LEU A 41 30.53 0.09 -8.19
N GLN A 42 30.32 1.16 -8.97
CA GLN A 42 30.63 1.23 -10.40
C GLN A 42 30.06 0.03 -11.17
N LEU A 43 28.76 -0.23 -10.97
CA LEU A 43 28.11 -1.42 -11.50
C LEU A 43 28.11 -1.42 -13.04
N THR A 44 28.45 -2.57 -13.61
CA THR A 44 28.29 -2.84 -15.05
C THR A 44 26.80 -2.88 -15.45
N PRO A 45 26.47 -2.68 -16.73
CA PRO A 45 25.09 -2.76 -17.21
C PRO A 45 24.39 -4.06 -16.80
N GLU A 46 25.09 -5.20 -16.93
CA GLU A 46 24.57 -6.52 -16.58
C GLU A 46 24.25 -6.67 -15.08
N GLN A 47 25.10 -6.11 -14.21
CA GLN A 47 24.85 -6.11 -12.75
C GLN A 47 23.66 -5.23 -12.39
N LYS A 48 23.46 -4.10 -13.07
CA LYS A 48 22.31 -3.22 -12.84
C LYS A 48 21.00 -3.93 -13.17
N THR A 49 20.92 -4.59 -14.34
CA THR A 49 19.74 -5.35 -14.75
C THR A 49 19.39 -6.46 -13.74
N LYS A 50 20.40 -7.17 -13.22
CA LYS A 50 20.17 -8.21 -12.19
C LYS A 50 19.62 -7.61 -10.88
N LEU A 51 20.17 -6.49 -10.43
CA LEU A 51 19.68 -5.83 -9.21
C LEU A 51 18.28 -5.22 -9.39
N GLU A 52 17.99 -4.67 -10.56
CA GLU A 52 16.65 -4.15 -10.89
C GLU A 52 15.60 -5.26 -10.80
N ALA A 53 15.90 -6.44 -11.35
CA ALA A 53 15.02 -7.61 -11.24
C ALA A 53 14.80 -8.02 -9.77
N ILE A 54 15.88 -8.09 -8.97
CA ILE A 54 15.81 -8.42 -7.53
C ILE A 54 14.93 -7.40 -6.78
N PHE A 55 15.15 -6.10 -7.00
CA PHE A 55 14.38 -5.07 -6.30
C PHE A 55 12.92 -5.02 -6.75
N THR A 56 12.64 -5.30 -8.02
CA THR A 56 11.27 -5.39 -8.54
C THR A 56 10.51 -6.54 -7.90
N GLU A 57 11.11 -7.73 -7.84
CA GLU A 57 10.52 -8.90 -7.19
C GLU A 57 10.31 -8.65 -5.69
N GLN A 58 11.31 -8.07 -5.01
CA GLN A 58 11.20 -7.72 -3.60
C GLN A 58 10.08 -6.71 -3.34
N HIS A 59 9.94 -5.70 -4.20
CA HIS A 59 8.88 -4.69 -4.08
C HIS A 59 7.49 -5.32 -4.22
N ALA A 60 7.31 -6.23 -5.18
CA ALA A 60 6.05 -6.95 -5.35
C ALA A 60 5.68 -7.77 -4.10
N LYS A 61 6.64 -8.54 -3.54
CA LYS A 61 6.42 -9.30 -2.30
C LYS A 61 6.09 -8.41 -1.12
N PHE A 62 6.81 -7.30 -0.98
CA PHE A 62 6.58 -6.36 0.12
C PHE A 62 5.21 -5.70 0.03
N ARG A 63 4.75 -5.32 -1.17
CA ARG A 63 3.39 -4.80 -1.38
C ARG A 63 2.33 -5.78 -0.90
N ALA A 64 2.43 -7.04 -1.31
CA ALA A 64 1.49 -8.08 -0.90
C ALA A 64 1.44 -8.25 0.63
N ILE A 65 2.61 -8.36 1.28
CA ILE A 65 2.70 -8.46 2.75
C ILE A 65 2.11 -7.24 3.43
N HIS A 66 2.35 -6.04 2.89
CA HIS A 66 1.85 -4.80 3.46
C HIS A 66 0.32 -4.73 3.38
N GLU A 67 -0.28 -5.04 2.23
CA GLU A 67 -1.72 -5.05 2.04
C GLU A 67 -2.40 -6.07 2.95
N GLU A 68 -1.86 -7.29 3.01
CA GLU A 68 -2.33 -8.35 3.91
C GLU A 68 -2.26 -7.91 5.38
N SER A 69 -1.14 -7.31 5.79
CA SER A 69 -0.96 -6.81 7.16
C SER A 69 -1.94 -5.68 7.47
N HIS A 70 -2.18 -4.77 6.52
CA HIS A 70 -3.14 -3.68 6.69
C HIS A 70 -4.57 -4.19 6.90
N ALA A 71 -4.98 -5.19 6.11
CA ALA A 71 -6.27 -5.84 6.25
C ALA A 71 -6.43 -6.49 7.63
N ARG A 72 -5.45 -7.27 8.08
CA ARG A 72 -5.48 -7.92 9.41
C ARG A 72 -5.52 -6.91 10.55
N ILE A 73 -4.79 -5.81 10.43
CA ILE A 73 -4.81 -4.74 11.45
C ILE A 73 -6.21 -4.11 11.53
N LYS A 74 -6.88 -3.89 10.38
CA LYS A 74 -8.25 -3.35 10.35
C LYS A 74 -9.26 -4.24 11.06
N GLU A 75 -9.07 -5.55 11.05
CA GLU A 75 -9.96 -6.50 11.72
C GLU A 75 -9.85 -6.46 13.25
N VAL A 76 -8.69 -6.03 13.77
CA VAL A 76 -8.42 -5.99 15.22
C VAL A 76 -8.76 -4.63 15.84
N LEU A 77 -8.64 -3.55 15.06
CA LEU A 77 -8.86 -2.19 15.56
C LEU A 77 -10.33 -1.81 15.57
N THR A 78 -10.75 -1.03 16.57
CA THR A 78 -12.06 -0.37 16.54
C THR A 78 -12.08 0.76 15.50
N PRO A 79 -13.28 1.20 15.04
CA PRO A 79 -13.39 2.32 14.11
C PRO A 79 -12.70 3.60 14.60
N GLU A 80 -12.80 3.90 15.90
CA GLU A 80 -12.18 5.06 16.54
C GLU A 80 -10.63 4.96 16.53
N GLN A 81 -10.09 3.77 16.78
CA GLN A 81 -8.65 3.52 16.72
C GLN A 81 -8.11 3.62 15.29
N MET A 82 -8.88 3.14 14.30
CA MET A 82 -8.55 3.29 12.88
C MET A 82 -8.47 4.76 12.47
N GLN A 83 -9.47 5.55 12.87
CA GLN A 83 -9.49 6.98 12.59
C GLN A 83 -8.26 7.69 13.17
N LYS A 84 -7.92 7.38 14.43
CA LYS A 84 -6.71 7.94 15.06
C LYS A 84 -5.43 7.53 14.33
N MET A 85 -5.35 6.30 13.84
CA MET A 85 -4.21 5.85 13.03
C MET A 85 -4.09 6.64 11.72
N ASP A 86 -5.20 6.90 11.04
CA ASP A 86 -5.20 7.65 9.78
C ASP A 86 -4.88 9.14 9.99
N GLU A 87 -5.31 9.74 11.09
CA GLU A 87 -4.90 11.10 11.50
C GLU A 87 -3.38 11.17 11.74
N MET A 88 -2.82 10.23 12.52
CA MET A 88 -1.37 10.16 12.74
C MET A 88 -0.60 9.96 11.42
N ARG A 89 -1.12 9.16 10.49
CA ARG A 89 -0.51 8.99 9.16
C ARG A 89 -0.48 10.30 8.39
N LYS A 90 -1.59 11.06 8.37
CA LYS A 90 -1.67 12.37 7.70
C LYS A 90 -0.69 13.37 8.30
N GLU A 91 -0.65 13.50 9.62
CA GLU A 91 0.27 14.39 10.33
C GLU A 91 1.74 14.05 10.01
N HIS A 92 2.08 12.76 10.00
CA HIS A 92 3.43 12.32 9.61
C HIS A 92 3.77 12.64 8.16
N MET A 93 2.81 12.52 7.24
CA MET A 93 3.00 12.92 5.85
C MET A 93 3.20 14.42 5.71
N GLU A 94 2.39 15.23 6.38
CA GLU A 94 2.50 16.70 6.39
C GLU A 94 3.86 17.14 6.92
N LYS A 95 4.30 16.62 8.07
CA LYS A 95 5.63 16.91 8.63
C LYS A 95 6.76 16.50 7.67
N ARG A 96 6.61 15.40 6.93
CA ARG A 96 7.58 15.00 5.90
C ARG A 96 7.59 15.96 4.71
N GLN A 97 6.41 16.43 4.28
CA GLN A 97 6.28 17.41 3.20
C GLN A 97 6.85 18.75 3.61
N GLU A 98 6.55 19.23 4.81
CA GLU A 98 7.09 20.45 5.39
C GLU A 98 8.61 20.40 5.45
N LYS A 99 9.18 19.31 5.98
CA LYS A 99 10.65 19.12 5.99
C LYS A 99 11.25 19.10 4.58
N ARG A 100 10.60 18.41 3.62
CA ARG A 100 11.04 18.42 2.21
C ARG A 100 10.94 19.81 1.57
N GLY A 101 9.95 20.62 1.95
CA GLY A 101 9.78 22.00 1.52
C GLY A 101 10.82 22.93 2.13
N ALA A 102 11.08 22.82 3.44
CA ALA A 102 12.08 23.59 4.15
C ALA A 102 13.52 23.27 3.72
N LEU A 103 13.78 22.02 3.28
CA LEU A 103 15.06 21.59 2.68
C LEU A 103 15.26 22.07 1.24
N LYS A 104 14.26 22.72 0.61
CA LYS A 104 14.43 23.46 -0.64
C LYS A 104 14.58 24.96 -0.32
N PRO A 105 15.76 25.47 0.10
CA PRO A 105 16.01 26.89 0.00
C PRO A 105 15.98 27.26 -1.49
N SER A 106 15.29 28.36 -1.78
CA SER A 106 15.39 29.13 -3.02
C SER A 106 16.78 29.03 -3.66
N GLN A 107 16.87 28.35 -4.80
CA GLN A 107 17.96 28.63 -5.73
C GLN A 107 17.51 29.84 -6.58
N PRO A 108 18.34 30.90 -6.71
CA PRO A 108 18.12 31.94 -7.70
C PRO A 108 18.18 31.38 -9.13
#